data_AF-A0A7C6J922-F1
#
_entry.id   AF-A0A7C6J922-F1
#
_cell.length_a   1.000
_cell.length_b   1.000
_cell.length_c   1.000
_cell.angle_alpha   90.00
_cell.angle_beta   90.00
_cell.angle_gamma   90.00
#
_symmetry.space_group_name_H-M   'P 1'
#
loop_
_entity.id
_entity.type
_entity.pdbx_description
1 polymer ?
#
loop_
_entity_poly.entity_id
_entity_poly.type
_entity_poly.pdbx_seq_one_letter_code
_entity_poly.pdbx_strand_id
1 'polypeptide(L)' 'MKEFKDKVAVITGAGSGIGLAIARRCVQERMKVV' A
#
# COMPACT_ATOMS: atom_id res chain seq x y z
N MET A 1 15.81 9.08 3.84
CA MET A 1 14.49 8.74 3.24
C MET A 1 14.21 7.29 3.61
N LYS A 2 13.02 6.91 4.10
CA LYS A 2 12.74 5.50 4.43
C LYS A 2 12.52 4.73 3.12
N GLU A 3 13.17 3.58 2.96
CA GLU A 3 12.96 2.71 1.80
C GLU A 3 11.79 1.74 2.07
N PHE A 4 10.76 1.82 1.22
CA PHE A 4 9.54 1.02 1.32
C PHE A 4 9.53 -0.19 0.37
N LYS A 5 10.50 -0.27 -0.54
CA LYS A 5 10.62 -1.37 -1.49
C LYS A 5 10.63 -2.71 -0.75
N ASP A 6 9.86 -3.67 -1.26
CA ASP A 6 9.75 -5.05 -0.77
C ASP A 6 9.17 -5.21 0.65
N LYS A 7 8.73 -4.12 1.31
CA LYS A 7 7.95 -4.19 2.55
C LYS A 7 6.53 -4.64 2.28
N VAL A 8 5.90 -5.25 3.28
CA VAL A 8 4.50 -5.68 3.23
C VAL A 8 3.62 -4.65 3.94
N ALA A 9 2.57 -4.18 3.26
CA ALA A 9 1.50 -3.36 3.83
C ALA A 9 0.21 -4.17 3.87
N VAL A 10 -0.32 -4.39 5.08
CA VAL A 10 -1.63 -5.03 5.27
C VAL A 10 -2.69 -3.94 5.38
N ILE A 11 -3.65 -3.91 4.46
CA ILE A 11 -4.64 -2.83 4.36
C ILE A 11 -6.05 -3.43 4.32
N THR A 12 -6.78 -3.28 5.42
CA THR A 12 -8.20 -3.66 5.48
C THR A 12 -9.08 -2.61 4.80
N GLY A 13 -10.21 -3.04 4.23
CA GLY A 13 -11.13 -2.13 3.54
C GLY A 13 -10.57 -1.49 2.26
N ALA A 14 -9.57 -2.10 1.63
CA ALA A 14 -8.92 -1.57 0.42
C ALA A 14 -9.77 -1.61 -0.87
N GLY A 15 -11.03 -2.04 -0.79
CA GLY A 15 -11.93 -2.12 -1.94
C GLY A 15 -12.42 -0.77 -2.47
N SER A 16 -12.42 0.28 -1.64
CA SER A 16 -12.90 1.61 -2.04
C SER A 16 -12.32 2.73 -1.16
N GLY A 17 -12.58 3.97 -1.55
CA GLY A 17 -12.29 5.15 -0.73
C GLY A 17 -10.82 5.25 -0.30
N ILE A 18 -10.61 5.56 0.98
CA ILE A 18 -9.27 5.81 1.55
C ILE A 18 -8.41 4.54 1.50
N GLY A 19 -8.97 3.37 1.83
CA GLY A 19 -8.22 2.11 1.80
C GLY A 19 -7.65 1.82 0.41
N LEU A 20 -8.46 2.02 -0.64
CA LEU A 20 -8.01 1.87 -2.03
C LEU A 20 -6.94 2.90 -2.42
N ALA A 21 -7.10 4.16 -2.00
CA ALA A 21 -6.13 5.21 -2.28
C ALA A 21 -4.76 4.90 -1.64
N ILE A 22 -4.75 4.44 -0.39
CA ILE A 22 -3.53 4.04 0.32
C ILE A 22 -2.90 2.82 -0.36
N ALA A 23 -3.69 1.79 -0.69
CA ALA A 23 -3.19 0.60 -1.37
C ALA A 23 -2.49 0.95 -2.70
N ARG A 24 -3.09 1.83 -3.51
CA ARG A 24 -2.48 2.33 -4.76
C ARG A 24 -1.17 3.07 -4.50
N ARG A 25 -1.11 3.92 -3.48
CA ARG A 25 0.13 4.61 -3.12
C ARG A 25 1.22 3.63 -2.68
N CYS A 26 0.90 2.63 -1.86
CA CYS A 26 1.85 1.62 -1.42
C CYS A 26 2.46 0.83 -2.60
N VAL A 27 1.66 0.48 -3.61
CA VAL A 27 2.18 -0.16 -4.84
C VAL A 27 3.15 0.77 -5.60
N GLN A 28 2.88 2.07 -5.68
CA GLN A 28 3.80 3.05 -6.30
C GLN A 28 5.14 3.12 -5.57
N GLU A 29 5.13 2.92 -4.25
CA GLU A 29 6.34 2.85 -3.41
C GLU A 29 7.03 1.47 -3.45
N ARG A 30 6.60 0.57 -4.36
CA ARG A 30 7.11 -0.80 -4.54
C ARG A 30 6.94 -1.70 -3.30
N MET A 31 5.90 -1.46 -2.52
CA MET A 31 5.48 -2.35 -1.45
C MET A 31 4.67 -3.52 -2.00
N LYS A 32 4.67 -4.63 -1.27
CA LYS A 32 3.71 -5.74 -1.42
C LYS A 32 2.47 -5.41 -0.59
N VAL A 33 1.28 -5.42 -1.20
CA VAL A 33 0.03 -5.10 -0.51
C VAL A 33 -0.80 -6.37 -0.33
N VAL A 34 -1.31 -6.57 0.89
CA VAL A 34 -2.20 -7.69 1.28
C VAL A 34 -3.47 -7.14 1.90
#